data_AF-A0A5V6MFN6-F1
#
_entry.id   AF-A0A5V6MFN6-F1
#
_cell.length_a   1.000
_cell.length_b   1.000
_cell.length_c   1.000
_cell.angle_alpha   90.00
_cell.angle_beta   90.00
_cell.angle_gamma   90.00
#
_symmetry.space_group_name_H-M   'P 1'
#
loop_
_entity.id
_entity.type
_entity.pdbx_description
1 polymer ?
#
loop_
_entity_poly.entity_id
_entity_poly.type
_entity_poly.pdbx_seq_one_letter_code
_entity_poly.pdbx_strand_id
1 'polypeptide(L)'
;MWFSRFRQAFLALLLPWLFVFLIQMLGRAYLFYTNKTPGLLTDFSHDVIRMFWIGGLFDVRVACLIFVPFLLVAASFSVDRRGFIIWQHFWPWMAAVLSLIVTAITVGNVFYYVTYGRFIDVFVFGLVDDDTTAVLKTVWKEYPVIWVLLFLILFFSIVLKIYWRWQYYLSHKKGGTLRLSVSIINTLLVILACVVGMRGSVGTFPLRQSDAQVSEVKMLNMLT
;
A
#
# COMPACT_ATOMS: atom_id res chain seq x y z
N MET A 1 8.23 23.39 -17.77
CA MET A 1 9.48 22.61 -17.90
C MET A 1 9.20 21.17 -17.48
N TRP A 2 9.89 20.17 -18.03
CA TRP A 2 9.66 18.76 -17.71
C TRP A 2 9.72 18.48 -16.19
N PHE A 3 10.74 19.00 -15.51
CA PHE A 3 10.94 18.82 -14.06
C PHE A 3 9.76 19.28 -13.18
N SER A 4 9.07 20.36 -13.55
CA SER A 4 7.93 20.85 -12.77
C SER A 4 6.73 19.91 -12.87
N ARG A 5 6.53 19.30 -14.05
CA ARG A 5 5.46 18.30 -14.29
C ARG A 5 5.80 16.98 -13.60
N PHE A 6 7.05 16.54 -13.67
CA PHE A 6 7.52 15.36 -12.95
C PHE A 6 7.36 15.53 -11.43
N ARG A 7 7.73 16.68 -10.86
CA ARG A 7 7.52 16.98 -9.44
C ARG A 7 6.03 16.92 -9.07
N GLN A 8 5.17 17.46 -9.92
CA GLN A 8 3.73 17.40 -9.70
C GLN A 8 3.20 15.96 -9.76
N ALA A 9 3.70 15.13 -10.68
CA ALA A 9 3.37 13.71 -10.74
C ALA A 9 3.80 12.96 -9.48
N PHE A 10 5.02 13.22 -9.00
CA PHE A 10 5.50 12.67 -7.74
C PHE A 10 4.60 13.05 -6.55
N LEU A 11 4.26 14.34 -6.41
CA LEU A 11 3.36 14.81 -5.35
C LEU A 11 1.94 14.25 -5.47
N ALA A 12 1.45 14.02 -6.69
CA ALA A 12 0.17 13.39 -6.94
C ALA A 12 0.17 11.94 -6.46
N LEU A 13 1.21 11.16 -6.79
CA LEU A 13 1.34 9.75 -6.40
C LEU A 13 1.81 9.51 -4.96
N LEU A 14 2.39 10.52 -4.30
CA LEU A 14 2.78 10.42 -2.89
C LEU A 14 1.57 10.20 -1.97
N LEU A 15 0.44 10.84 -2.28
CA LEU A 15 -0.79 10.70 -1.49
C LEU A 15 -1.37 9.27 -1.53
N PRO A 16 -1.64 8.64 -2.69
CA PRO A 16 -2.11 7.27 -2.74
C PRO A 16 -1.08 6.26 -2.25
N TRP A 17 0.22 6.52 -2.45
CA TRP A 17 1.28 5.71 -1.85
C TRP A 17 1.20 5.69 -0.32
N LEU A 18 1.09 6.87 0.31
CA LEU A 18 0.95 6.99 1.77
C LEU A 18 -0.33 6.33 2.26
N PHE A 19 -1.42 6.49 1.50
CA PHE A 19 -2.70 5.90 1.84
C PHE A 19 -2.66 4.37 1.85
N VAL A 20 -2.09 3.76 0.81
CA VAL A 20 -1.88 2.31 0.70
C VAL A 20 -0.98 1.77 1.82
N PHE A 21 0.08 2.49 2.17
CA PHE A 21 0.92 2.16 3.32
C PHE A 21 0.12 2.18 4.63
N LEU A 22 -0.63 3.26 4.89
CA LEU A 22 -1.41 3.41 6.11
C LEU A 22 -2.50 2.34 6.25
N ILE A 23 -3.16 1.96 5.16
CA ILE A 23 -4.19 0.90 5.18
C ILE A 23 -3.61 -0.44 5.62
N GLN A 24 -2.46 -0.83 5.06
CA GLN A 24 -1.78 -2.08 5.43
C GLN A 24 -1.33 -2.04 6.89
N MET A 25 -0.73 -0.92 7.31
CA MET A 25 -0.28 -0.71 8.68
C MET A 25 -1.44 -0.75 9.68
N LEU A 26 -2.60 -0.16 9.34
CA LEU A 26 -3.82 -0.23 10.15
C LEU A 26 -4.38 -1.66 10.21
N GLY A 27 -4.35 -2.40 9.10
CA GLY A 27 -4.73 -3.81 9.07
C GLY A 27 -3.87 -4.65 10.01
N ARG A 28 -2.54 -4.45 9.98
CA ARG A 28 -1.60 -5.08 10.93
C ARG A 28 -1.90 -4.69 12.37
N ALA A 29 -2.10 -3.40 12.64
CA ALA A 29 -2.40 -2.91 13.98
C ALA A 29 -3.72 -3.48 14.53
N TYR A 30 -4.74 -3.60 13.67
CA TYR A 30 -6.01 -4.23 14.01
C TYR A 30 -5.83 -5.70 14.38
N LEU A 31 -5.11 -6.47 13.56
CA LEU A 31 -4.84 -7.88 13.83
C LEU A 31 -4.02 -8.08 15.10
N PHE A 32 -3.02 -7.25 15.33
CA PHE A 32 -2.26 -7.27 16.58
C PHE A 32 -3.15 -6.97 17.79
N TYR A 33 -3.97 -5.92 17.73
CA TYR A 33 -4.81 -5.51 18.85
C TYR A 33 -5.87 -6.56 19.21
N THR A 34 -6.45 -7.21 18.21
CA THR A 34 -7.51 -8.21 18.38
C THR A 34 -6.98 -9.57 18.84
N ASN A 35 -5.75 -9.94 18.44
CA ASN A 35 -5.20 -11.27 18.72
C ASN A 35 -4.09 -11.30 19.79
N LYS A 36 -3.74 -10.14 20.39
CA LYS A 36 -2.72 -10.11 21.46
C LYS A 36 -3.16 -10.93 22.67
N THR A 37 -2.26 -11.75 23.18
CA THR A 37 -2.42 -12.44 24.47
C THR A 37 -2.10 -11.52 25.65
N PRO A 38 -2.83 -11.62 26.78
CA PRO A 38 -2.45 -10.94 28.02
C PRO A 38 -1.03 -11.37 28.43
N GLY A 39 -0.13 -10.41 28.69
CA GLY A 39 1.29 -10.66 29.04
C GLY A 39 2.28 -10.55 27.87
N LEU A 40 1.83 -10.54 26.61
CA LEU A 40 2.74 -10.43 25.46
C LEU A 40 3.58 -9.14 25.46
N LEU A 41 2.97 -8.03 25.90
CA LEU A 41 3.63 -6.73 25.96
C LEU A 41 4.64 -6.59 27.12
N THR A 42 4.50 -7.38 28.18
CA THR A 42 5.46 -7.35 29.30
C THR A 42 6.73 -8.11 28.94
N ASP A 43 6.58 -9.21 28.22
CA ASP A 43 7.69 -10.14 27.97
C ASP A 43 8.39 -9.89 26.62
N PHE A 44 7.67 -9.34 25.62
CA PHE A 44 8.15 -9.19 24.23
C PHE A 44 7.95 -7.78 23.65
N SER A 45 8.02 -6.72 24.48
CA SER A 45 7.81 -5.33 24.03
C SER A 45 8.71 -4.90 22.85
N HIS A 46 9.99 -5.29 22.89
CA HIS A 46 10.95 -5.01 21.82
C HIS A 46 10.60 -5.71 20.51
N ASP A 47 10.12 -6.96 20.59
CA ASP A 47 9.74 -7.74 19.41
C ASP A 47 8.48 -7.19 18.74
N VAL A 48 7.55 -6.63 19.53
CA VAL A 48 6.36 -5.95 19.01
C VAL A 48 6.76 -4.71 18.21
N ILE A 49 7.66 -3.88 18.74
CA ILE A 49 8.18 -2.71 18.02
C ILE A 49 8.86 -3.15 16.72
N ARG A 50 9.65 -4.22 16.79
CA ARG A 50 10.38 -4.75 15.64
C ARG A 50 9.44 -5.36 14.59
N MET A 51 8.35 -6.01 14.99
CA MET A 51 7.29 -6.51 14.10
C MET A 51 6.63 -5.36 13.33
N PHE A 52 6.25 -4.27 14.02
CA PHE A 52 5.69 -3.10 13.36
C PHE A 52 6.70 -2.39 12.45
N TRP A 53 7.97 -2.35 12.85
CA TRP A 53 9.02 -1.73 12.05
C TRP A 53 9.31 -2.51 10.76
N ILE A 54 9.64 -3.80 10.89
CA ILE A 54 9.98 -4.65 9.74
C ILE A 54 8.75 -4.84 8.85
N GLY A 55 7.57 -5.05 9.44
CA GLY A 55 6.34 -5.12 8.67
C GLY A 55 6.04 -3.79 7.95
N GLY A 56 6.26 -2.66 8.61
CA GLY A 56 6.13 -1.35 7.96
C GLY A 56 7.06 -1.18 6.75
N LEU A 57 8.27 -1.76 6.80
CA LEU A 57 9.19 -1.79 5.66
C LEU A 57 8.67 -2.67 4.51
N PHE A 58 8.03 -3.80 4.80
CA PHE A 58 7.33 -4.59 3.78
C PHE A 58 6.18 -3.81 3.15
N ASP A 59 5.37 -3.11 3.93
CA ASP A 59 4.25 -2.31 3.41
C ASP A 59 4.76 -1.16 2.51
N VAL A 60 5.84 -0.48 2.94
CA VAL A 60 6.54 0.53 2.14
C VAL A 60 7.02 -0.07 0.82
N ARG A 61 7.64 -1.25 0.87
CA ARG A 61 8.13 -1.94 -0.32
C ARG A 61 7.00 -2.28 -1.28
N VAL A 62 5.89 -2.83 -0.79
CA VAL A 62 4.70 -3.14 -1.59
C VAL A 62 4.14 -1.87 -2.22
N ALA A 63 3.97 -0.79 -1.44
CA ALA A 63 3.50 0.49 -1.95
C ALA A 63 4.43 1.06 -3.03
N CYS A 64 5.75 0.95 -2.85
CA CYS A 64 6.73 1.35 -3.86
C CYS A 64 6.64 0.49 -5.13
N LEU A 65 6.55 -0.83 -5.01
CA LEU A 65 6.41 -1.73 -6.17
C LEU A 65 5.14 -1.44 -6.97
N ILE A 66 4.06 -1.01 -6.32
CA ILE A 66 2.83 -0.58 -6.99
C ILE A 66 3.03 0.77 -7.68
N PHE A 67 3.46 1.82 -6.97
CA PHE A 67 3.38 3.19 -7.49
C PHE A 67 4.62 3.69 -8.25
N VAL A 68 5.81 3.11 -8.05
CA VAL A 68 7.03 3.51 -8.77
C VAL A 68 6.93 3.27 -10.28
N PRO A 69 6.42 2.12 -10.78
CA PRO A 69 6.18 1.95 -12.21
C PRO A 69 5.29 3.04 -12.81
N PHE A 70 4.23 3.45 -12.11
CA PHE A 70 3.36 4.53 -12.55
C PHE A 70 4.02 5.90 -12.48
N LEU A 71 4.94 6.12 -11.55
CA LEU A 71 5.76 7.33 -11.52
C LEU A 71 6.71 7.41 -12.73
N LEU A 72 7.29 6.28 -13.14
CA LEU A 72 8.12 6.21 -14.35
C LEU A 72 7.29 6.50 -15.61
N VAL A 73 6.09 5.92 -15.72
CA VAL A 73 5.14 6.24 -16.79
C VAL A 73 4.81 7.74 -16.76
N ALA A 74 4.50 8.30 -15.58
CA ALA A 74 4.23 9.73 -15.44
C ALA A 74 5.41 10.61 -15.89
N ALA A 75 6.65 10.16 -15.67
CA ALA A 75 7.86 10.85 -16.13
C ALA A 75 7.94 10.91 -17.66
N SER A 76 7.59 9.82 -18.35
CA SER A 76 7.50 9.78 -19.82
C SER A 76 6.42 10.74 -20.34
N PHE A 77 5.22 10.72 -19.73
CA PHE A 77 4.13 11.62 -20.11
C PHE A 77 4.40 13.10 -19.74
N SER A 78 5.36 13.37 -18.86
CA SER A 78 5.75 14.73 -18.47
C SER A 78 6.53 15.49 -19.55
N VAL A 79 7.03 14.80 -20.59
CA VAL A 79 7.77 15.42 -21.73
C VAL A 79 6.85 16.40 -22.45
N ASP A 80 5.67 15.94 -22.84
CA ASP A 80 4.69 16.73 -23.58
C ASP A 80 3.58 17.27 -22.69
N ARG A 81 3.12 18.49 -22.99
CA ARG A 81 2.02 19.10 -22.23
C ARG A 81 0.73 18.30 -22.37
N ARG A 82 0.43 17.81 -23.58
CA ARG A 82 -0.80 17.06 -23.87
C ARG A 82 -0.81 15.72 -23.14
N GLY A 83 0.29 14.97 -23.22
CA GLY A 83 0.46 13.71 -22.49
C GLY A 83 0.28 13.89 -20.99
N PHE A 84 0.89 14.94 -20.42
CA PHE A 84 0.75 15.22 -19.00
C PHE A 84 -0.69 15.53 -18.57
N ILE A 85 -1.46 16.25 -19.38
CA ILE A 85 -2.89 16.53 -19.10
C ILE A 85 -3.72 15.24 -19.12
N ILE A 86 -3.45 14.34 -20.07
CA ILE A 86 -4.12 13.02 -20.13
C ILE A 86 -3.80 12.22 -18.86
N TRP A 87 -2.52 12.17 -18.48
CA TRP A 87 -2.09 11.51 -17.26
C TRP A 87 -2.76 12.10 -16.01
N GLN A 88 -2.87 13.44 -15.94
CA GLN A 88 -3.55 14.16 -14.86
C GLN A 88 -5.02 13.78 -14.69
N HIS A 89 -5.71 13.45 -15.78
CA HIS A 89 -7.10 13.01 -15.75
C HIS A 89 -7.23 11.52 -15.37
N PHE A 90 -6.25 10.70 -15.76
CA PHE A 90 -6.29 9.25 -15.58
C PHE A 90 -5.81 8.79 -14.19
N TRP A 91 -4.76 9.41 -13.64
CA TRP A 91 -4.14 8.92 -12.40
C TRP A 91 -5.09 8.83 -11.20
N PRO A 92 -6.08 9.72 -10.98
CA PRO A 92 -6.96 9.61 -9.81
C PRO A 92 -7.79 8.32 -9.83
N TRP A 93 -8.26 7.92 -11.01
CA TRP A 93 -8.99 6.66 -11.22
C TRP A 93 -8.10 5.46 -10.98
N MET A 94 -6.93 5.44 -11.63
CA MET A 94 -5.94 4.38 -11.46
C MET A 94 -5.54 4.21 -9.99
N ALA A 95 -5.22 5.31 -9.29
CA ALA A 95 -4.86 5.29 -7.89
C ALA A 95 -6.02 4.83 -7.00
N ALA A 96 -7.26 5.24 -7.27
CA ALA A 96 -8.42 4.79 -6.51
C ALA A 96 -8.67 3.28 -6.66
N VAL A 97 -8.51 2.73 -7.88
CA VAL A 97 -8.63 1.29 -8.13
C VAL A 97 -7.52 0.52 -7.41
N LEU A 98 -6.28 0.99 -7.47
CA LEU A 98 -5.16 0.34 -6.77
C LEU A 98 -5.36 0.38 -5.25
N SER A 99 -5.75 1.52 -4.69
CA SER A 99 -6.08 1.64 -3.27
C SER A 99 -7.23 0.71 -2.87
N LEU A 100 -8.27 0.59 -3.71
CA LEU A 100 -9.38 -0.34 -3.48
C LEU A 100 -8.91 -1.80 -3.45
N ILE A 101 -8.08 -2.21 -4.41
CA ILE A 101 -7.53 -3.57 -4.48
C ILE A 101 -6.71 -3.87 -3.22
N VAL A 102 -5.81 -2.95 -2.82
CA VAL A 102 -5.02 -3.10 -1.59
C VAL A 102 -5.95 -3.23 -0.39
N THR A 103 -6.93 -2.35 -0.24
CA THR A 103 -7.89 -2.41 0.87
C THR A 103 -8.65 -3.73 0.89
N ALA A 104 -9.13 -4.20 -0.27
CA ALA A 104 -9.84 -5.47 -0.37
C ALA A 104 -8.94 -6.64 0.05
N ILE A 105 -7.66 -6.65 -0.36
CA ILE A 105 -6.68 -7.66 0.05
C ILE A 105 -6.41 -7.56 1.56
N THR A 106 -6.21 -6.36 2.12
CA THR A 106 -5.98 -6.17 3.56
C THR A 106 -7.18 -6.64 4.38
N VAL A 107 -8.40 -6.26 3.99
CA VAL A 107 -9.63 -6.69 4.67
C VAL A 107 -9.83 -8.21 4.52
N GLY A 108 -9.59 -8.75 3.32
CA GLY A 108 -9.64 -10.20 3.08
C GLY A 108 -8.65 -10.96 3.95
N ASN A 109 -7.41 -10.47 4.06
CA ASN A 109 -6.39 -11.02 4.95
C ASN A 109 -6.82 -10.98 6.42
N VAL A 110 -7.48 -9.91 6.86
CA VAL A 110 -8.00 -9.80 8.23
C VAL A 110 -9.04 -10.89 8.51
N PHE A 111 -10.04 -11.03 7.62
CA PHE A 111 -11.06 -12.07 7.78
C PHE A 111 -10.45 -13.47 7.72
N TYR A 112 -9.58 -13.72 6.74
CA TYR A 112 -8.92 -15.02 6.58
C TYR A 112 -8.08 -15.39 7.81
N TYR A 113 -7.37 -14.42 8.40
CA TYR A 113 -6.61 -14.64 9.63
C TYR A 113 -7.50 -15.01 10.81
N VAL A 114 -8.63 -14.33 10.98
CA VAL A 114 -9.60 -14.64 12.05
C VAL A 114 -10.18 -16.06 11.88
N THR A 115 -10.44 -16.50 10.65
CA THR A 115 -11.01 -17.83 10.38
C THR A 115 -9.99 -18.96 10.52
N TYR A 116 -8.79 -18.79 9.95
CA TYR A 116 -7.83 -19.88 9.73
C TYR A 116 -6.54 -19.72 10.56
N GLY A 117 -6.38 -18.63 11.30
CA GLY A 117 -5.20 -18.37 12.14
C GLY A 117 -3.90 -18.14 11.35
N ARG A 118 -4.01 -17.79 10.06
CA ARG A 118 -2.88 -17.58 9.13
C ARG A 118 -3.26 -16.55 8.07
N PHE A 119 -2.29 -15.93 7.42
CA PHE A 119 -2.53 -15.08 6.26
C PHE A 119 -2.82 -15.89 5.00
N ILE A 120 -3.40 -15.24 3.98
CA ILE A 120 -3.67 -15.88 2.69
C ILE A 120 -2.34 -16.34 2.08
N ASP A 121 -2.27 -17.63 1.78
CA ASP A 121 -1.13 -18.28 1.13
C ASP A 121 -1.59 -19.41 0.20
N VAL A 122 -0.67 -20.25 -0.26
CA VAL A 122 -0.94 -21.34 -1.21
C VAL A 122 -2.08 -22.26 -0.77
N PHE A 123 -2.37 -22.38 0.53
CA PHE A 123 -3.46 -23.21 1.03
C PHE A 123 -4.84 -22.71 0.58
N VAL A 124 -4.97 -21.44 0.21
CA VAL A 124 -6.20 -20.91 -0.38
C VAL A 124 -6.56 -21.66 -1.67
N PHE A 125 -5.57 -22.12 -2.44
CA PHE A 125 -5.81 -22.86 -3.68
C PHE A 125 -6.31 -24.29 -3.42
N GLY A 126 -5.87 -24.95 -2.35
CA GLY A 126 -6.42 -26.25 -1.95
C GLY A 126 -7.91 -26.17 -1.58
N LEU A 127 -8.34 -25.07 -0.95
CA LEU A 127 -9.76 -24.82 -0.67
C LEU A 127 -10.59 -24.54 -1.94
N VAL A 128 -9.93 -24.03 -2.99
CA VAL A 128 -10.56 -23.75 -4.27
C VAL A 128 -10.78 -25.06 -5.06
N ASP A 129 -9.81 -25.98 -5.00
CA ASP A 129 -9.82 -27.23 -5.77
C ASP A 129 -10.77 -28.29 -5.22
N ASP A 130 -10.92 -28.43 -3.90
CA ASP A 130 -11.72 -29.52 -3.32
C ASP A 130 -13.22 -29.17 -3.16
N ASP A 131 -13.57 -27.93 -2.80
CA ASP A 131 -14.99 -27.59 -2.51
C ASP A 131 -15.30 -26.07 -2.55
N THR A 132 -14.88 -25.39 -3.63
CA THR A 132 -15.05 -23.92 -3.79
C THR A 132 -16.48 -23.45 -3.53
N THR A 133 -17.47 -24.22 -3.96
CA THR A 133 -18.89 -23.84 -3.83
C THR A 133 -19.36 -23.89 -2.37
N ALA A 134 -18.86 -24.84 -1.57
CA ALA A 134 -19.17 -24.93 -0.15
C ALA A 134 -18.50 -23.78 0.60
N VAL A 135 -17.23 -23.49 0.31
CA VAL A 135 -16.51 -22.34 0.90
C VAL A 135 -17.21 -21.02 0.59
N LEU A 136 -17.62 -20.79 -0.66
CA LEU A 136 -18.31 -19.55 -1.05
C LEU A 136 -19.68 -19.40 -0.37
N LYS A 137 -20.43 -20.51 -0.20
CA LYS A 137 -21.68 -20.53 0.56
C LYS A 137 -21.47 -20.21 2.03
N THR A 138 -20.43 -20.78 2.64
CA THR A 138 -20.06 -20.48 4.03
C THR A 138 -19.66 -19.01 4.17
N VAL A 139 -18.85 -18.48 3.26
CA VAL A 139 -18.48 -17.06 3.25
C VAL A 139 -19.71 -16.16 3.14
N TRP A 140 -20.62 -16.47 2.23
CA TRP A 140 -21.86 -15.70 2.03
C TRP A 140 -22.80 -15.73 3.24
N LYS A 141 -22.82 -16.85 3.98
CA LYS A 141 -23.71 -17.05 5.13
C LYS A 141 -23.12 -16.50 6.43
N GLU A 142 -21.82 -16.67 6.66
CA GLU A 142 -21.18 -16.36 7.93
C GLU A 142 -20.56 -14.96 7.97
N TYR A 143 -20.19 -14.41 6.81
CA TYR A 143 -19.57 -13.07 6.74
C TYR A 143 -20.55 -12.04 6.20
N PRO A 144 -20.48 -10.79 6.68
CA PRO A 144 -21.34 -9.70 6.23
C PRO A 144 -20.92 -9.19 4.84
N VAL A 145 -20.93 -10.06 3.82
CA VAL A 145 -20.41 -9.78 2.46
C VAL A 145 -21.04 -8.54 1.84
N ILE A 146 -22.36 -8.37 1.98
CA ILE A 146 -23.08 -7.20 1.46
C ILE A 146 -22.55 -5.91 2.10
N TRP A 147 -22.34 -5.89 3.42
CA TRP A 147 -21.81 -4.73 4.12
C TRP A 147 -20.37 -4.43 3.73
N VAL A 148 -19.55 -5.46 3.52
CA VAL A 148 -18.17 -5.30 3.03
C VAL A 148 -18.16 -4.71 1.63
N LEU A 149 -19.02 -5.20 0.72
CA LEU A 149 -19.14 -4.65 -0.64
C LEU A 149 -19.62 -3.19 -0.63
N LEU A 150 -20.64 -2.88 0.18
CA LEU A 150 -21.11 -1.50 0.35
C LEU A 150 -20.00 -0.59 0.90
N PHE A 151 -19.24 -1.06 1.89
CA PHE A 151 -18.09 -0.35 2.42
C PHE A 151 -17.03 -0.10 1.35
N LEU A 152 -16.69 -1.10 0.54
CA LEU A 152 -15.70 -0.98 -0.55
C LEU A 152 -16.15 0.01 -1.63
N ILE A 153 -17.43 0.01 -2.01
CA ILE A 153 -17.99 0.97 -2.97
C ILE A 153 -17.95 2.40 -2.40
N LEU A 154 -18.36 2.56 -1.14
CA LEU A 154 -18.31 3.85 -0.45
C LEU A 154 -16.88 4.35 -0.34
N PHE A 155 -15.96 3.48 0.09
CA PHE A 155 -14.54 3.75 0.19
C PHE A 155 -13.96 4.19 -1.15
N PHE A 156 -14.22 3.45 -2.23
CA PHE A 156 -13.77 3.83 -3.57
C PHE A 156 -14.26 5.23 -3.96
N SER A 157 -15.54 5.52 -3.73
CA SER A 157 -16.15 6.80 -4.06
C SER A 157 -15.51 7.96 -3.28
N ILE A 158 -15.25 7.76 -1.99
CA ILE A 158 -14.59 8.75 -1.12
C ILE A 158 -13.15 8.98 -1.58
N VAL A 159 -12.38 7.91 -1.78
CA VAL A 159 -10.97 7.96 -2.16
C VAL A 159 -10.79 8.61 -3.53
N LEU A 160 -11.62 8.23 -4.50
CA LEU A 160 -11.65 8.85 -5.83
C LEU A 160 -11.92 10.35 -5.72
N LYS A 161 -12.90 10.77 -4.91
CA LYS A 161 -13.20 12.18 -4.66
C LYS A 161 -12.02 12.93 -4.02
N ILE A 162 -11.31 12.29 -3.07
CA ILE A 162 -10.11 12.86 -2.45
C ILE A 162 -9.01 13.04 -3.50
N TYR A 163 -8.75 12.04 -4.34
CA TYR A 163 -7.70 12.12 -5.37
C TYR A 163 -8.03 13.16 -6.44
N TRP A 164 -9.28 13.29 -6.85
CA TRP A 164 -9.71 14.37 -7.76
C TRP A 164 -9.54 15.76 -7.14
N ARG A 165 -9.91 15.93 -5.87
CA ARG A 165 -9.67 17.20 -5.15
C ARG A 165 -8.18 17.50 -5.01
N TRP A 166 -7.36 16.49 -4.74
CA TRP A 166 -5.91 16.62 -4.67
C TRP A 166 -5.33 17.04 -6.03
N GLN A 167 -5.77 16.39 -7.10
CA GLN A 167 -5.36 16.74 -8.47
C GLN A 167 -5.74 18.18 -8.82
N TYR A 168 -6.96 18.60 -8.46
CA TYR A 168 -7.42 19.97 -8.65
C TYR A 168 -6.51 20.96 -7.92
N TYR A 169 -6.22 20.70 -6.63
CA TYR A 169 -5.32 21.53 -5.83
C TYR A 169 -3.91 21.62 -6.44
N LEU A 170 -3.33 20.48 -6.85
CA LEU A 170 -2.01 20.45 -7.48
C LEU A 170 -1.97 21.21 -8.82
N SER A 171 -3.06 21.19 -9.57
CA SER A 171 -3.16 21.90 -10.87
C SER A 171 -3.31 23.41 -10.72
N HIS A 172 -3.94 23.87 -9.65
CA HIS A 172 -4.16 25.30 -9.38
C HIS A 172 -3.01 25.94 -8.58
N LYS A 173 -2.17 25.12 -7.94
CA LYS A 173 -0.97 25.61 -7.27
C LYS A 173 0.02 26.13 -8.32
N LYS A 174 0.24 27.45 -8.35
CA LYS A 174 1.25 28.07 -9.22
C LYS A 174 2.61 27.41 -8.97
N GLY A 175 3.11 26.69 -9.97
CA GLY A 175 4.42 26.07 -9.90
C GLY A 175 5.51 27.13 -9.95
N GLY A 176 6.18 27.38 -8.83
CA GLY A 176 7.41 28.18 -8.83
C GLY A 176 8.47 27.51 -9.71
N THR A 177 9.11 28.28 -10.57
CA THR A 177 10.26 27.83 -11.36
C THR A 177 11.45 27.67 -10.44
N LEU A 178 11.81 26.44 -10.11
CA LEU A 178 13.07 26.16 -9.42
C LEU A 178 14.24 26.34 -10.37
N ARG A 179 15.42 26.70 -9.83
CA ARG A 179 16.68 26.66 -10.58
C ARG A 179 16.91 25.23 -11.12
N LEU A 180 17.49 25.12 -12.30
CA LEU A 180 17.71 23.83 -12.97
C LEU A 180 18.48 22.85 -12.08
N SER A 181 19.56 23.31 -11.42
CA SER A 181 20.37 22.49 -10.51
C SER A 181 19.56 21.90 -9.36
N VAL A 182 18.66 22.68 -8.77
CA VAL A 182 17.78 22.22 -7.67
C VAL A 182 16.78 21.17 -8.18
N SER A 183 16.28 21.34 -9.40
CA SER A 183 15.36 20.38 -10.03
C SER A 183 16.03 19.04 -10.34
N ILE A 184 17.29 19.07 -10.80
CA ILE A 184 18.09 17.86 -11.02
C ILE A 184 18.34 17.13 -9.70
N ILE A 185 18.81 17.84 -8.67
CA ILE A 185 19.05 17.25 -7.34
C ILE A 185 17.77 16.63 -6.78
N ASN A 186 16.65 17.34 -6.85
CA ASN A 186 15.37 16.82 -6.36
C ASN A 186 14.93 15.56 -7.13
N THR A 187 15.16 15.50 -8.43
CA THR A 187 14.83 14.32 -9.25
C THR A 187 15.71 13.12 -8.87
N LEU A 188 17.00 13.34 -8.66
CA LEU A 188 17.92 12.29 -8.20
C LEU A 188 17.53 11.77 -6.81
N LEU A 189 17.13 12.64 -5.89
CA LEU A 189 16.65 12.24 -4.56
C LEU A 189 15.38 11.41 -4.64
N VAL A 190 14.42 11.77 -5.51
CA VAL A 190 13.21 10.96 -5.73
C VAL A 190 13.56 9.59 -6.27
N ILE A 191 14.45 9.50 -7.26
CA ILE A 191 14.89 8.21 -7.82
C ILE A 191 15.56 7.35 -6.75
N LEU A 192 16.47 7.94 -5.95
CA LEU A 192 17.14 7.25 -4.86
C LEU A 192 16.14 6.73 -3.82
N ALA A 193 15.17 7.55 -3.42
CA ALA A 193 14.11 7.15 -2.50
C ALA A 193 13.26 6.00 -3.06
N CYS A 194 12.95 6.00 -4.36
CA CYS A 194 12.24 4.90 -5.01
C CYS A 194 13.05 3.60 -4.99
N VAL A 195 14.36 3.65 -5.28
CA VAL A 195 15.24 2.48 -5.25
C VAL A 195 15.33 1.90 -3.83
N VAL A 196 15.55 2.75 -2.82
CA VAL A 196 15.59 2.34 -1.42
C VAL A 196 14.24 1.75 -0.98
N GLY A 197 13.13 2.41 -1.34
CA GLY A 197 11.78 1.94 -1.02
C GLY A 197 11.45 0.58 -1.64
N MET A 198 11.72 0.37 -2.93
CA MET A 198 11.51 -0.93 -3.60
C MET A 198 12.40 -2.05 -3.03
N ARG A 199 13.56 -1.69 -2.48
CA ARG A 199 14.46 -2.63 -1.81
C ARG A 199 13.97 -3.01 -0.42
N GLY A 200 13.26 -2.10 0.26
CA GLY A 200 12.78 -2.26 1.64
C GLY A 200 13.90 -2.29 2.69
N SER A 201 15.16 -2.06 2.31
CA SER A 201 16.32 -2.09 3.20
C SER A 201 17.46 -1.22 2.67
N VAL A 202 18.15 -0.55 3.59
CA VAL A 202 19.34 0.28 3.32
C VAL A 202 20.63 -0.55 3.43
N GLY A 203 20.58 -1.78 3.98
CA GLY A 203 21.74 -2.64 4.27
C GLY A 203 22.40 -3.29 3.05
N THR A 204 23.04 -4.45 3.20
CA THR A 204 23.69 -5.18 2.09
C THR A 204 22.72 -6.02 1.27
N PHE A 205 21.66 -6.54 1.90
CA PHE A 205 20.66 -7.39 1.24
C PHE A 205 19.29 -6.70 1.15
N PRO A 206 18.53 -6.94 0.05
CA PRO A 206 17.14 -6.52 -0.01
C PRO A 206 16.33 -7.23 1.08
N LEU A 207 15.21 -6.64 1.50
CA LEU A 207 14.34 -7.24 2.51
C LEU A 207 13.83 -8.62 2.02
N ARG A 208 14.00 -9.67 2.83
CA ARG A 208 13.64 -11.06 2.50
C ARG A 208 12.56 -11.57 3.45
N GLN A 209 11.83 -12.59 3.03
CA GLN A 209 10.82 -13.23 3.88
C GLN A 209 11.42 -13.83 5.18
N SER A 210 12.71 -14.18 5.18
CA SER A 210 13.43 -14.58 6.41
C SER A 210 13.51 -13.47 7.45
N ASP A 211 13.49 -12.20 7.03
CA ASP A 211 13.56 -11.05 7.94
C ASP A 211 12.25 -10.85 8.71
N ALA A 212 11.16 -11.51 8.29
CA ALA A 212 9.88 -11.55 9.00
C ALA A 212 9.91 -12.46 10.26
N GLN A 213 10.97 -13.24 10.48
CA GLN A 213 11.18 -13.97 11.74
C GLN A 213 11.84 -13.05 12.78
N VAL A 214 10.99 -12.37 13.54
CA VAL A 214 11.37 -11.30 14.46
C VAL A 214 11.46 -11.77 15.92
N SER A 215 10.63 -12.74 16.29
CA SER A 215 10.40 -13.21 17.66
C SER A 215 10.34 -14.73 17.71
N GLU A 216 10.42 -15.30 18.91
CA GLU A 216 10.04 -16.70 19.15
C GLU A 216 8.51 -16.89 19.09
N VAL A 217 7.76 -15.80 19.30
CA VAL A 217 6.29 -15.83 19.23
C VAL A 217 5.84 -15.87 17.77
N LYS A 218 5.29 -17.02 17.36
CA LYS A 218 4.79 -17.28 16.00
C LYS A 218 3.82 -16.18 15.49
N MET A 219 2.95 -15.66 16.35
CA MET A 219 2.01 -14.59 16.00
C MET A 219 2.72 -13.32 15.52
N LEU A 220 3.79 -12.89 16.20
CA LEU A 220 4.52 -11.68 15.82
C LEU A 220 5.22 -11.84 14.47
N ASN A 221 5.76 -13.04 14.21
CA ASN A 221 6.39 -13.35 12.93
C ASN A 221 5.38 -13.38 11.78
N MET A 222 4.17 -13.87 12.03
CA MET A 222 3.12 -13.86 11.02
C MET A 222 2.70 -12.43 10.65
N LEU A 223 2.58 -11.54 11.64
CA LEU A 223 2.13 -10.16 11.46
C LEU A 223 3.20 -9.23 10.85
N THR A 224 4.44 -9.68 10.71
CA THR A 224 5.54 -8.89 10.14
C THR A 224 5.43 -8.88 8.62
#